data_AF-A0A0L6V7J3-F1
#
_entry.id   AF-A0A0L6V7J3-F1
#
_cell.length_a   1.000
_cell.length_b   1.000
_cell.length_c   1.000
_cell.angle_alpha   90.00
_cell.angle_beta   90.00
_cell.angle_gamma   90.00
#
_symmetry.space_group_name_H-M   'P 1'
#
loop_
_entity.id
_entity.type
_entity.pdbx_description
1 polymer ?
#
loop_
_entity_poly.entity_id
_entity_poly.type
_entity_poly.pdbx_seq_one_letter_code
_entity_poly.pdbx_strand_id
1 'polypeptide(L)'
;MLIEKKRFKFEIMDRFALLRLLSVHHYLNQPSGEAASQWEIIDRYLERLSSMSQVEPQAHIVVIMRKDRYYFDDVRTIMDIPRESFTLPCTEEIANTLAELNQAPAAQHDELVDREAMGDQ
;
A
#
# COMPACT_ATOMS: atom_id res chain seq x y z
N MET A 1 18.07 17.45 -20.58
CA MET A 1 16.61 17.34 -20.33
C MET A 1 16.45 17.05 -18.85
N LEU A 2 16.10 18.06 -18.05
CA LEU A 2 15.90 17.92 -16.60
C LEU A 2 14.51 17.30 -16.40
N ILE A 3 14.44 16.03 -16.02
CA ILE A 3 13.19 15.46 -15.52
C ILE A 3 12.99 16.08 -14.14
N GLU A 4 12.06 17.02 -14.04
CA GLU A 4 11.62 17.55 -12.74
C GLU A 4 11.24 16.36 -11.85
N LYS A 5 11.98 16.17 -10.76
CA LYS A 5 11.58 15.24 -9.69
C LYS A 5 10.30 15.79 -9.06
N LYS A 6 9.15 15.49 -9.66
CA LYS A 6 7.84 15.71 -9.02
C LYS A 6 7.88 14.97 -7.68
N ARG A 7 7.81 15.75 -6.60
CA ARG A 7 7.74 15.24 -5.24
C ARG A 7 6.36 14.61 -5.09
N PHE A 8 6.31 13.30 -5.24
CA PHE A 8 5.08 12.54 -5.12
C PHE A 8 4.56 12.57 -3.68
N LYS A 9 3.26 12.67 -3.52
CA LYS A 9 2.58 12.73 -2.22
C LYS A 9 1.57 11.60 -2.17
N PHE A 10 1.63 10.80 -1.11
CA PHE A 10 0.54 9.90 -0.73
C PHE A 10 -0.69 10.72 -0.35
N GLU A 11 -1.84 10.38 -0.91
CA GLU A 11 -3.14 10.89 -0.50
C GLU A 11 -3.55 10.29 0.86
N ILE A 12 -4.60 10.84 1.46
CA ILE A 12 -5.08 10.40 2.78
C ILE A 12 -5.57 8.94 2.71
N MET A 13 -6.22 8.56 1.61
CA MET A 13 -6.73 7.20 1.41
C MET A 13 -5.60 6.17 1.31
N ASP A 14 -4.53 6.48 0.58
CA ASP A 14 -3.38 5.58 0.45
C ASP A 14 -2.69 5.33 1.79
N ARG A 15 -2.58 6.39 2.61
CA ARG A 15 -2.03 6.28 3.97
C ARG A 15 -2.94 5.44 4.84
N PHE A 16 -4.25 5.58 4.70
CA PHE A 16 -5.22 4.81 5.46
C PHE A 16 -5.16 3.32 5.11
N ALA A 17 -5.13 2.98 3.82
CA ALA A 17 -4.99 1.61 3.33
C ALA A 17 -3.70 0.97 3.87
N LEU A 18 -2.58 1.68 3.79
CA LEU A 18 -1.31 1.24 4.36
C LEU A 18 -1.40 1.01 5.87
N LEU A 19 -1.97 1.96 6.62
CA LEU A 19 -2.16 1.85 8.06
C LEU A 19 -3.01 0.62 8.42
N ARG A 20 -4.06 0.35 7.66
CA ARG A 20 -4.95 -0.79 7.86
C ARG A 20 -4.18 -2.11 7.66
N LEU A 21 -3.43 -2.23 6.57
CA LEU A 21 -2.57 -3.40 6.31
C LEU A 21 -1.53 -3.61 7.43
N LEU A 22 -0.85 -2.55 7.87
CA LEU A 22 0.15 -2.65 8.94
C LEU A 22 -0.46 -3.07 10.29
N SER A 23 -1.63 -2.50 10.61
CA SER A 23 -2.37 -2.84 11.83
C SER A 23 -2.78 -4.31 11.84
N VAL A 24 -3.24 -4.84 10.71
CA VAL A 24 -3.64 -6.24 10.56
C VAL A 24 -2.45 -7.16 10.64
N HIS A 25 -1.37 -6.83 9.94
CA HIS A 25 -0.12 -7.58 10.03
C HIS A 25 0.34 -7.72 11.48
N HIS A 26 0.30 -6.61 12.22
CA HIS A 26 0.70 -6.59 13.61
C HIS A 26 -0.25 -7.40 14.48
N TYR A 27 -1.57 -7.19 14.35
CA TYR A 27 -2.57 -7.97 15.10
C TYR A 27 -2.40 -9.49 14.90
N LEU A 28 -2.18 -9.92 13.66
CA LEU A 28 -2.05 -11.33 13.32
C LEU A 28 -0.68 -11.91 13.73
N ASN A 29 0.38 -11.11 13.72
CA ASN A 29 1.76 -11.59 13.91
C ASN A 29 2.49 -11.07 15.14
N GLN A 30 1.81 -10.39 16.06
CA GLN A 30 2.43 -9.81 17.26
C GLN A 30 3.21 -10.87 18.04
N PRO A 31 4.54 -10.71 18.22
CA PRO A 31 5.31 -11.58 19.09
C PRO A 31 4.89 -11.37 20.53
N SER A 32 4.57 -12.46 21.24
CA SER A 32 4.34 -12.41 22.69
C SER A 32 5.63 -12.01 23.41
N GLY A 33 5.77 -10.73 23.75
CA GLY A 33 6.94 -10.17 24.43
C GLY A 33 7.48 -8.87 23.84
N GLU A 34 6.89 -8.35 22.76
CA GLU A 34 7.30 -7.08 22.17
C GLU A 34 6.81 -5.90 23.04
N ALA A 35 7.74 -5.12 23.59
CA ALA A 35 7.45 -4.01 24.51
C ALA A 35 7.01 -2.72 23.81
N ALA A 36 7.22 -2.64 22.49
CA ALA A 36 6.80 -1.48 21.70
C ALA A 36 5.29 -1.53 21.47
N SER A 37 4.64 -0.38 21.64
CA SER A 37 3.23 -0.24 21.29
C SER A 37 3.01 -0.41 19.78
N GLN A 38 1.79 -0.81 19.40
CA GLN A 38 1.42 -0.94 17.98
C GLN A 38 1.68 0.37 17.22
N TRP A 39 1.42 1.50 17.86
CA TRP A 39 1.65 2.85 17.33
C TRP A 39 3.12 3.14 17.07
N GLU A 40 4.04 2.75 17.97
CA GLU A 40 5.49 2.92 17.74
C GLU A 40 6.03 2.04 16.60
N ILE A 41 5.39 0.90 16.33
CA ILE A 41 5.76 0.04 15.19
C ILE A 41 5.24 0.66 13.89
N ILE A 42 3.99 1.13 13.89
CA ILE A 42 3.39 1.84 12.76
C ILE A 42 4.19 3.10 12.43
N ASP A 43 4.52 3.92 13.43
CA ASP A 43 5.28 5.17 13.25
C ASP A 43 6.68 4.92 12.69
N ARG A 44 7.40 3.92 13.19
CA ARG A 44 8.70 3.51 12.61
C ARG A 44 8.56 3.06 11.16
N TYR A 45 7.48 2.39 10.81
CA TYR A 45 7.23 1.97 9.43
C TYR A 45 6.90 3.16 8.53
N LEU A 46 6.08 4.11 9.00
CA LEU A 46 5.76 5.36 8.29
C LEU A 46 7.00 6.23 8.12
N GLU A 47 7.86 6.33 9.15
CA GLU A 47 9.12 7.05 9.10
C GLU A 47 10.09 6.41 8.11
N ARG A 48 10.17 5.07 8.10
CA ARG A 48 10.94 4.31 7.10
C ARG A 48 10.43 4.57 5.69
N LEU A 49 9.11 4.57 5.47
CA LEU A 49 8.53 4.90 4.17
C LEU A 49 8.80 6.36 3.77
N SER A 50 8.78 7.28 4.74
CA SER A 50 9.07 8.70 4.49
C SER A 50 10.53 8.97 4.12
N SER A 51 11.44 8.11 4.56
CA SER A 51 12.90 8.18 4.31
C SER A 51 13.34 7.38 3.08
N MET A 52 12.46 6.56 2.50
CA MET A 52 12.70 5.91 1.21
C MET A 52 12.59 6.92 0.06
N SER A 53 13.72 7.20 -0.59
CA SER A 53 13.79 8.04 -1.80
C SER A 53 13.65 7.18 -3.06
N GLN A 54 12.56 7.37 -3.81
CA GLN A 54 12.30 6.96 -5.20
C GLN A 54 12.42 5.46 -5.52
N VAL A 55 11.42 4.69 -5.09
CA VAL A 55 10.84 3.60 -5.90
C VAL A 55 9.51 4.15 -6.38
N GLU A 56 9.14 4.05 -7.67
CA GLU A 56 8.02 4.84 -8.20
C GLU A 56 6.81 4.76 -7.26
N PRO A 57 6.50 5.86 -6.58
CA PRO A 57 5.58 5.79 -5.47
C PRO A 57 4.14 5.49 -5.93
N GLN A 58 3.89 5.58 -7.24
CA GLN A 58 2.71 5.05 -7.91
C GLN A 58 2.59 3.51 -7.79
N ALA A 59 3.66 2.76 -8.06
CA ALA A 59 3.66 1.30 -7.95
C ALA A 59 3.40 0.84 -6.51
N HIS A 60 4.00 1.55 -5.54
CA HIS A 60 3.74 1.30 -4.12
C HIS A 60 2.27 1.53 -3.75
N ILE A 61 1.69 2.67 -4.15
CA ILE A 61 0.28 2.96 -3.89
C ILE A 61 -0.62 1.91 -4.50
N VAL A 62 -0.39 1.55 -5.77
CA VAL A 62 -1.21 0.57 -6.49
C VAL A 62 -1.19 -0.78 -5.76
N VAL A 63 -0.02 -1.27 -5.32
CA VAL A 63 0.05 -2.53 -4.56
C VAL A 63 -0.66 -2.43 -3.22
N ILE A 64 -0.49 -1.31 -2.50
CA ILE A 64 -1.16 -1.07 -1.21
C ILE A 64 -2.68 -1.08 -1.38
N MET A 65 -3.20 -0.33 -2.35
CA MET A 65 -4.63 -0.21 -2.61
C MET A 65 -5.24 -1.52 -3.10
N ARG A 66 -4.55 -2.24 -4.00
CA ARG A 66 -4.97 -3.58 -4.47
C ARG A 66 -5.09 -4.56 -3.30
N LYS A 67 -4.10 -4.59 -2.39
CA LYS A 67 -4.16 -5.47 -1.22
C LYS A 67 -5.22 -5.02 -0.22
N ASP A 68 -5.36 -3.72 0.04
CA ASP A 68 -6.39 -3.20 0.94
C ASP A 68 -7.78 -3.62 0.45
N ARG A 69 -8.11 -3.42 -0.83
CA ARG A 69 -9.37 -3.87 -1.41
C ARG A 69 -9.52 -5.40 -1.40
N TYR A 70 -8.44 -6.14 -1.64
CA TYR A 70 -8.50 -7.61 -1.63
C TYR A 70 -8.87 -8.15 -0.23
N TYR A 71 -8.37 -7.52 0.83
CA TYR A 71 -8.65 -7.94 2.21
C TYR A 71 -9.90 -7.28 2.81
N PHE A 72 -10.25 -6.07 2.36
CA PHE A 72 -11.35 -5.25 2.85
C PHE A 72 -12.24 -4.83 1.68
N ASP A 73 -13.39 -5.49 1.56
CA ASP A 73 -14.41 -5.23 0.53
C ASP A 73 -15.72 -4.70 1.15
N ASP A 74 -15.57 -3.78 2.10
CA ASP A 74 -16.63 -3.16 2.92
C ASP A 74 -17.42 -4.12 3.85
N VAL A 75 -17.39 -5.42 3.58
CA VAL A 75 -18.05 -6.46 4.38
C VAL A 75 -17.05 -7.19 5.27
N ARG A 76 -15.87 -7.56 4.73
CA ARG A 76 -14.85 -8.28 5.49
C ARG A 76 -14.17 -7.38 6.51
N THR A 77 -14.13 -7.88 7.75
CA THR A 77 -13.41 -7.27 8.87
C THR A 77 -12.09 -8.00 9.11
N ILE A 78 -11.25 -7.47 10.00
CA ILE A 78 -9.98 -8.10 10.39
C ILE A 78 -10.15 -9.55 10.88
N MET A 79 -11.30 -9.87 11.48
CA MET A 79 -11.60 -11.21 12.00
C MET A 79 -11.85 -12.23 10.90
N ASP A 80 -12.18 -11.76 9.69
CA ASP A 80 -12.50 -12.59 8.53
C ASP A 80 -11.25 -12.90 7.69
N ILE A 81 -10.08 -12.38 8.07
CA ILE A 81 -8.82 -12.55 7.35
C ILE A 81 -8.02 -13.71 7.95
N PRO A 82 -7.84 -14.84 7.25
CA PRO A 82 -6.99 -15.93 7.72
C PRO A 82 -5.54 -15.47 7.84
N ARG A 83 -4.90 -15.77 8.98
CA ARG A 83 -3.51 -15.37 9.27
C ARG A 83 -2.54 -15.81 8.18
N GLU A 84 -2.73 -17.02 7.66
CA GLU A 84 -1.86 -17.66 6.67
C GLU A 84 -1.98 -17.00 5.29
N SER A 85 -3.09 -16.28 5.06
CA SER A 85 -3.36 -15.61 3.78
C SER A 85 -2.87 -14.17 3.76
N PHE A 86 -2.64 -13.55 4.92
CA PHE A 86 -2.29 -12.14 5.01
C PHE A 86 -0.82 -11.89 4.70
N THR A 87 -0.56 -11.02 3.73
CA THR A 87 0.80 -10.62 3.31
C THR A 87 0.89 -9.10 3.17
N LEU A 88 1.99 -8.50 3.62
CA LEU A 88 2.34 -7.12 3.28
C LEU A 88 2.83 -7.01 1.82
N PRO A 89 2.75 -5.82 1.20
CA PRO A 89 3.41 -5.56 -0.08
C PRO A 89 4.87 -6.00 -0.07
N CYS A 90 5.29 -6.81 -1.03
CA CYS A 90 6.67 -7.26 -1.17
C CYS A 90 7.38 -6.57 -2.35
N THR A 91 8.72 -6.59 -2.33
CA THR A 91 9.56 -5.92 -3.35
C THR A 91 9.29 -6.44 -4.77
N GLU A 92 8.97 -7.74 -4.91
CA GLU A 92 8.67 -8.33 -6.21
C GLU A 92 7.34 -7.81 -6.78
N GLU A 93 6.28 -7.73 -5.97
CA GLU A 93 5.00 -7.16 -6.38
C GLU A 93 5.14 -5.69 -6.81
N ILE A 94 5.94 -4.93 -6.08
CA ILE A 94 6.23 -3.52 -6.40
C ILE A 94 7.01 -3.43 -7.72
N ALA A 95 8.02 -4.29 -7.92
CA ALA A 95 8.81 -4.30 -9.16
C ALA A 95 7.98 -4.71 -10.39
N ASN A 96 7.08 -5.68 -10.25
CA ASN A 96 6.16 -6.09 -11.31
C ASN A 96 5.18 -4.97 -11.64
N THR A 97 4.57 -4.34 -10.63
CA THR A 97 3.66 -3.21 -10.82
C THR A 97 4.36 -2.01 -11.45
N LEU A 98 5.62 -1.77 -11.07
CA LEU A 98 6.46 -0.75 -11.71
C LEU A 98 6.69 -1.08 -13.20
N ALA A 99 6.97 -2.33 -13.55
CA ALA A 99 7.13 -2.74 -14.94
C ALA A 99 5.84 -2.58 -15.75
N GLU A 100 4.68 -2.91 -15.17
CA GLU A 100 3.35 -2.68 -15.76
C GLU A 100 3.11 -1.20 -16.04
N LEU A 101 3.32 -0.34 -15.03
CA LEU A 101 3.12 1.10 -15.15
C LEU A 101 4.05 1.74 -16.19
N ASN A 102 5.28 1.25 -16.32
CA ASN A 102 6.23 1.71 -17.34
C ASN A 102 5.85 1.27 -18.77
N GLN A 103 5.05 0.21 -18.92
CA GLN A 103 4.57 -0.28 -20.22
C GLN A 103 3.21 0.34 -20.61
N ALA A 104 2.47 0.91 -19.67
CA ALA A 104 1.18 1.56 -19.92
C ALA A 104 1.36 2.92 -20.64
N PRO A 105 0.56 3.24 -21.68
CA PRO A 105 0.59 4.55 -22.30
C PRO A 105 0.21 5.64 -21.30
N ALA A 106 0.93 6.78 -21.34
CA ALA A 106 0.88 7.87 -20.34
C ALA A 106 -0.52 8.46 -20.06
N ALA A 107 -1.52 8.20 -20.90
CA ALA A 107 -2.90 8.63 -20.70
C ALA A 107 -3.70 7.77 -19.68
N GLN A 108 -3.21 6.58 -19.32
CA GLN A 108 -3.89 5.66 -18.41
C GLN A 108 -3.41 5.74 -16.95
N HIS A 109 -2.37 6.54 -16.66
CA HIS A 109 -1.81 6.65 -15.31
C HIS A 109 -2.73 7.37 -14.32
N ASP A 110 -3.50 8.37 -14.78
CA ASP A 110 -4.58 9.00 -13.98
C ASP A 110 -5.86 8.14 -14.00
N GLU A 111 -6.21 7.55 -15.15
CA GLU A 111 -7.42 6.73 -15.28
C GLU A 111 -7.35 5.39 -14.52
N LEU A 112 -6.17 4.82 -14.23
CA LEU A 112 -6.07 3.60 -13.41
C LEU A 112 -6.33 3.86 -11.92
N VAL A 113 -6.09 5.09 -11.45
CA VAL A 113 -6.45 5.52 -10.10
C VAL A 113 -7.95 5.86 -10.03
N ASP A 114 -8.48 6.53 -11.07
CA ASP A 114 -9.88 6.98 -11.09
C ASP A 114 -10.90 5.92 -11.56
N ARG A 115 -10.59 5.04 -12.54
CA ARG A 115 -11.49 3.92 -12.93
C ARG A 115 -11.60 2.86 -11.84
N GLU A 116 -10.57 2.70 -11.01
CA GLU A 116 -10.68 1.83 -9.85
C GLU A 116 -11.36 2.52 -8.66
N ALA A 117 -11.46 3.85 -8.63
CA ALA A 117 -12.28 4.59 -7.67
C ALA A 117 -13.76 4.69 -8.08
N MET A 118 -14.08 4.39 -9.34
CA MET A 118 -15.42 4.50 -9.89
C MET A 118 -15.69 3.40 -10.93
N GLY A 119 -16.20 2.26 -10.47
CA GLY A 119 -16.80 1.23 -11.32
C GLY A 119 -16.96 -0.10 -10.56
N ASP A 120 -18.09 -0.77 -10.56
CA ASP A 120 -19.40 -0.51 -11.14
C ASP A 120 -20.40 -1.34 -10.32
N GLN A 121 -21.45 -0.66 -9.85
CA GLN A 121 -22.78 -1.19 -9.50
C GLN A 121 -22.98 -2.12 -8.29
#